data_AF-A0A2M7TF06-F1
#
_entry.id   AF-A0A2M7TF06-F1
#
_cell.length_a   1.000
_cell.length_b   1.000
_cell.length_c   1.000
_cell.angle_alpha   90.00
_cell.angle_beta   90.00
_cell.angle_gamma   90.00
#
_symmetry.space_group_name_H-M   'P 1'
#
loop_
_entity.id
_entity.type
_entity.pdbx_description
1 polymer ?
#
loop_
_entity_poly.entity_id
_entity_poly.type
_entity_poly.pdbx_seq_one_letter_code
_entity_poly.pdbx_strand_id
1 'polypeptide(L)'
;MSCSGTSSGCTLYVKDAGSGSNPGLWKSASPTYLISSTDATLSSGADGYGIQATSTAAGSGGTLSFNSKYNKTGNDIGGLTLTNTVMASSTADVSGREAVVTHKAAISETTLSGDYSDTITYECVVNL
;
A
#
# COMPACT_ATOMS: atom_id res chain seq x y z
N MET A 1 -5.96 -7.09 10.94
CA MET A 1 -5.22 -6.40 12.02
C MET A 1 -5.99 -6.60 13.31
N SER A 2 -5.32 -7.02 14.39
CA SER A 2 -5.96 -7.09 15.72
C SER A 2 -5.28 -6.09 16.64
N CYS A 3 -6.03 -5.09 17.05
CA CYS A 3 -5.62 -4.13 18.08
C CYS A 3 -6.46 -4.42 19.32
N SER A 4 -6.46 -5.68 19.73
CA SER A 4 -7.30 -6.19 20.80
C SER A 4 -6.71 -5.80 22.15
N GLY A 5 -7.50 -5.12 22.98
CA GLY A 5 -7.14 -4.79 24.36
C GLY A 5 -6.57 -3.38 24.52
N THR A 6 -6.85 -2.48 23.57
CA THR A 6 -6.41 -1.09 23.59
C THR A 6 -7.60 -0.18 23.28
N SER A 7 -8.13 0.51 24.30
CA SER A 7 -9.23 1.48 24.10
C SER A 7 -8.86 2.64 23.17
N SER A 8 -7.56 2.88 22.95
CA SER A 8 -7.05 3.94 22.08
C SER A 8 -7.10 3.60 20.58
N GLY A 9 -7.35 2.34 20.22
CA GLY A 9 -7.28 1.87 18.83
C GLY A 9 -5.84 1.80 18.30
N CYS A 10 -5.67 1.87 16.98
CA CYS A 10 -4.37 1.69 16.34
C CYS A 10 -4.28 2.34 14.96
N THR A 11 -3.05 2.52 14.50
CA THR A 11 -2.71 3.05 13.19
C THR A 11 -1.85 2.05 12.43
N LEU A 12 -2.25 1.76 11.19
CA LEU A 12 -1.55 0.91 10.25
C LEU A 12 -0.82 1.80 9.24
N TYR A 13 0.50 1.70 9.23
CA TYR A 13 1.40 2.35 8.30
C TYR A 13 1.81 1.40 7.18
N VAL A 14 2.14 1.99 6.03
CA VAL A 14 2.77 1.30 4.90
C VAL A 14 3.98 2.10 4.43
N LYS A 15 5.04 1.39 4.02
CA LYS A 15 6.17 1.97 3.30
C LYS A 15 6.74 0.98 2.29
N ASP A 16 7.49 1.54 1.36
CA ASP A 16 8.10 0.87 0.23
C ASP A 16 9.63 0.96 0.33
N ALA A 17 10.33 -0.08 -0.11
CA ALA A 17 11.79 -0.05 -0.26
C ALA A 17 12.20 0.47 -1.65
N GLY A 18 11.45 0.08 -2.69
CA GLY A 18 11.69 0.43 -4.08
C GLY A 18 13.13 0.17 -4.53
N SER A 19 13.70 1.16 -5.20
CA SER A 19 15.13 1.14 -5.60
C SER A 19 16.09 1.54 -4.47
N GLY A 20 15.60 1.77 -3.26
CA GLY A 20 16.35 2.37 -2.14
C GLY A 20 16.46 3.91 -2.21
N SER A 21 16.10 4.53 -3.33
CA SER A 21 16.05 5.99 -3.49
C SER A 21 14.73 6.51 -4.06
N ASN A 22 13.96 5.65 -4.73
CA ASN A 22 12.63 5.96 -5.24
C ASN A 22 11.69 4.78 -5.01
N PRO A 23 10.43 5.03 -4.59
CA PRO A 23 9.43 3.98 -4.43
C PRO A 23 9.00 3.41 -5.79
N GLY A 24 8.76 2.11 -5.89
CA GLY A 24 8.39 1.45 -7.14
C GLY A 24 8.81 -0.02 -7.23
N LEU A 25 8.30 -0.71 -8.25
CA LEU A 25 8.81 -2.04 -8.60
C LEU A 25 10.17 -1.89 -9.28
N TRP A 26 11.20 -2.51 -8.70
CA TRP A 26 12.58 -2.29 -9.10
C TRP A 26 13.21 -3.50 -9.79
N LYS A 27 13.72 -3.28 -11.00
CA LYS A 27 14.63 -4.19 -11.69
C LYS A 27 16.07 -3.78 -11.40
N SER A 28 16.71 -4.52 -10.49
CA SER A 28 18.04 -4.21 -9.99
C SER A 28 19.19 -4.69 -10.90
N ALA A 29 18.95 -5.70 -11.75
CA ALA A 29 19.95 -6.19 -12.69
C ALA A 29 20.10 -5.24 -13.89
N SER A 30 21.34 -4.96 -14.32
CA SER A 30 21.63 -4.07 -15.45
C SER A 30 21.08 -4.62 -16.79
N PRO A 31 20.49 -3.78 -17.67
CA PRO A 31 20.15 -2.36 -17.46
C PRO A 31 19.03 -2.21 -16.42
N THR A 32 19.20 -1.30 -15.47
CA THR A 32 18.26 -1.13 -14.36
C THR A 32 17.03 -0.33 -14.80
N TYR A 33 15.87 -0.63 -14.20
CA TYR A 33 14.62 0.06 -14.53
C TYR A 33 13.68 0.10 -13.33
N LEU A 34 12.97 1.22 -13.15
CA LEU A 34 12.00 1.41 -12.07
C LEU A 34 10.63 1.68 -12.68
N ILE A 35 9.65 0.85 -12.33
CA ILE A 35 8.24 1.22 -12.51
C ILE A 35 7.86 2.01 -11.27
N SER A 36 7.89 3.34 -11.38
CA SER A 36 7.70 4.24 -10.25
C SER A 36 6.36 4.05 -9.58
N SER A 37 6.35 4.15 -8.25
CA SER A 37 5.08 4.22 -7.53
C SER A 37 4.40 5.57 -7.74
N THR A 38 3.08 5.56 -7.97
CA THR A 38 2.35 6.78 -8.38
C THR A 38 0.91 6.81 -7.87
N ASP A 39 0.38 8.02 -7.67
CA ASP A 39 -1.03 8.29 -7.48
C ASP A 39 -1.68 8.50 -8.86
N ALA A 40 -2.32 7.46 -9.41
CA ALA A 40 -2.84 7.51 -10.77
C ALA A 40 -3.98 6.53 -11.02
N THR A 41 -4.67 6.72 -12.14
CA THR A 41 -5.49 5.68 -12.78
C THR A 41 -4.59 4.87 -13.73
N LEU A 42 -4.41 3.58 -13.45
CA LEU A 42 -3.61 2.72 -14.32
C LEU A 42 -4.29 2.51 -15.68
N SER A 43 -3.48 2.60 -16.73
CA SER A 43 -3.87 2.35 -18.11
C SER A 43 -2.83 1.48 -18.80
N SER A 44 -3.25 0.77 -19.85
CA SER A 44 -2.32 -0.01 -20.67
C SER A 44 -1.34 0.92 -21.39
N GLY A 45 -0.07 0.53 -21.44
CA GLY A 45 0.96 1.29 -22.15
C GLY A 45 1.60 2.43 -21.33
N ALA A 46 1.22 2.60 -20.07
CA ALA A 46 1.84 3.55 -19.15
C ALA A 46 2.33 2.85 -17.88
N ASP A 47 3.54 3.19 -17.44
CA ASP A 47 4.09 2.69 -16.19
C ASP A 47 3.33 3.24 -15.00
N GLY A 48 3.06 2.37 -14.03
CA GLY A 48 2.58 2.79 -12.72
C GLY A 48 2.51 1.62 -11.76
N TYR A 49 2.78 1.89 -10.49
CA TYR A 49 2.68 0.90 -9.42
C TYR A 49 2.11 1.53 -8.16
N GLY A 50 1.27 0.79 -7.44
CA GLY A 50 0.72 1.24 -6.18
C GLY A 50 -0.26 0.26 -5.59
N ILE A 51 -1.03 0.74 -4.61
CA ILE A 51 -1.95 -0.10 -3.86
C ILE A 51 -3.36 0.48 -3.80
N GLN A 52 -4.31 -0.42 -3.61
CA GLN A 52 -5.65 -0.16 -3.10
C GLN A 52 -5.76 -0.83 -1.74
N ALA A 53 -6.53 -0.25 -0.83
CA ALA A 53 -6.71 -0.80 0.50
C ALA A 53 -8.15 -0.58 0.99
N THR A 54 -8.73 -1.61 1.60
CA THR A 54 -10.09 -1.58 2.18
C THR A 54 -10.18 -2.51 3.39
N SER A 55 -11.32 -2.48 4.09
CA SER A 55 -11.62 -3.42 5.19
C SER A 55 -12.55 -4.53 4.71
N THR A 56 -12.43 -5.72 5.30
CA THR A 56 -13.54 -6.68 5.31
C THR A 56 -14.70 -6.16 6.15
N ALA A 57 -15.93 -6.58 5.85
CA ALA A 57 -17.10 -6.29 6.69
C ALA A 57 -17.11 -7.08 8.03
N ALA A 58 -16.33 -8.17 8.11
CA ALA A 58 -16.18 -9.00 9.30
C ALA A 58 -15.57 -8.25 10.50
N GLY A 59 -15.73 -8.82 11.69
CA GLY A 59 -15.19 -8.31 12.95
C GLY A 59 -16.17 -7.44 13.76
N SER A 60 -15.69 -6.95 14.89
CA SER A 60 -16.47 -6.15 15.87
C SER A 60 -15.66 -4.99 16.45
N GLY A 61 -16.33 -4.10 17.20
CA GLY A 61 -15.72 -2.89 17.74
C GLY A 61 -15.62 -1.78 16.71
N GLY A 62 -14.54 -1.00 16.77
CA GLY A 62 -14.25 0.11 15.85
C GLY A 62 -14.12 -0.34 14.39
N THR A 63 -14.31 0.60 13.46
CA THR A 63 -14.02 0.39 12.04
C THR A 63 -12.59 0.83 11.71
N LEU A 64 -12.07 0.35 10.57
CA LEU A 64 -10.82 0.84 10.01
C LEU A 64 -11.14 1.95 9.01
N SER A 65 -10.67 3.17 9.29
CA SER A 65 -10.73 4.29 8.38
C SER A 65 -9.49 4.29 7.50
N PHE A 66 -9.67 4.08 6.20
CA PHE A 66 -8.56 4.06 5.24
C PHE A 66 -8.30 5.46 4.68
N ASN A 67 -7.01 5.79 4.54
CA ASN A 67 -6.58 7.00 3.88
C ASN A 67 -7.12 7.04 2.45
N SER A 68 -7.71 8.17 2.03
CA SER A 68 -8.31 8.35 0.69
C SER A 68 -7.31 8.18 -0.45
N LYS A 69 -6.00 8.26 -0.15
CA LYS A 69 -4.91 7.89 -1.05
C LYS A 69 -5.00 6.43 -1.48
N TYR A 70 -5.28 5.52 -0.55
CA TYR A 70 -5.29 4.08 -0.78
C TYR A 70 -6.69 3.49 -0.86
N ASN A 71 -7.71 4.16 -0.31
CA ASN A 71 -9.11 3.76 -0.44
C ASN A 71 -9.62 4.03 -1.86
N LYS A 72 -9.18 3.18 -2.79
CA LYS A 72 -9.41 3.25 -4.23
C LYS A 72 -10.05 1.96 -4.73
N THR A 73 -10.63 2.04 -5.93
CA THR A 73 -11.27 0.91 -6.62
C THR A 73 -10.94 0.93 -8.11
N GLY A 74 -11.25 -0.15 -8.84
CA GLY A 74 -11.01 -0.21 -10.27
C GLY A 74 -9.51 -0.15 -10.58
N ASN A 75 -9.10 0.79 -11.43
CA ASN A 75 -7.69 1.00 -11.79
C ASN A 75 -7.01 2.15 -11.06
N ASP A 76 -7.73 2.87 -10.20
CA ASP A 76 -7.14 3.93 -9.40
C ASP A 76 -6.27 3.34 -8.30
N ILE A 77 -5.07 3.88 -8.13
CA ILE A 77 -4.10 3.43 -7.14
C ILE A 77 -3.57 4.61 -6.33
N GLY A 78 -3.17 4.32 -5.09
CA GLY A 78 -2.37 5.21 -4.28
C GLY A 78 -0.89 4.83 -4.35
N GLY A 79 -0.03 5.82 -4.55
CA GLY A 79 1.42 5.68 -4.58
C GLY A 79 2.00 5.42 -3.20
N LEU A 80 3.02 4.59 -3.16
CA LEU A 80 3.79 4.27 -1.97
C LEU A 80 4.95 5.25 -1.78
N THR A 81 5.55 5.24 -0.59
CA THR A 81 6.63 6.14 -0.18
C THR A 81 7.71 5.38 0.56
N LEU A 82 8.94 5.89 0.53
CA LEU A 82 10.06 5.28 1.26
C LEU A 82 9.93 5.39 2.79
N THR A 83 9.05 6.27 3.25
CA THR A 83 8.77 6.51 4.68
C THR A 83 7.39 5.97 5.06
N ASN A 84 7.19 5.75 6.37
CA ASN A 84 5.89 5.32 6.91
C ASN A 84 4.81 6.34 6.56
N THR A 85 3.81 5.90 5.80
CA THR A 85 2.59 6.66 5.50
C THR A 85 1.39 5.97 6.14
N VAL A 86 0.49 6.73 6.75
CA VAL A 86 -0.74 6.17 7.33
C VAL A 86 -1.60 5.58 6.21
N MET A 87 -1.84 4.27 6.29
CA MET A 87 -2.74 3.55 5.40
C MET A 87 -4.16 3.48 5.96
N ALA A 88 -4.28 3.12 7.24
CA ALA A 88 -5.55 3.05 7.93
C ALA A 88 -5.40 3.33 9.42
N SER A 89 -6.49 3.71 10.08
CA SER A 89 -6.51 3.85 11.53
C SER A 89 -7.88 3.50 12.13
N SER A 90 -7.89 3.25 13.43
CA SER A 90 -9.09 3.20 14.25
C SER A 90 -8.82 3.91 15.56
N THR A 91 -9.83 4.56 16.12
CA THR A 91 -9.78 5.24 17.43
C THR A 91 -10.42 4.41 18.55
N ALA A 92 -10.78 3.15 18.26
CA ALA A 92 -11.39 2.23 19.22
C ALA A 92 -10.79 0.83 19.06
N ASP A 93 -11.06 -0.04 20.04
CA ASP A 93 -10.72 -1.46 19.98
C ASP A 93 -11.30 -2.10 18.71
N VAL A 94 -10.45 -2.81 17.96
CA VAL A 94 -10.83 -3.53 16.74
C VAL A 94 -10.48 -5.01 16.90
N SER A 95 -11.49 -5.87 16.76
CA SER A 95 -11.32 -7.32 16.83
C SER A 95 -11.79 -8.00 15.55
N GLY A 96 -10.96 -8.89 15.00
CA GLY A 96 -11.31 -9.72 13.84
C GLY A 96 -11.56 -8.97 12.53
N ARG A 97 -11.07 -7.73 12.38
CA ARG A 97 -11.14 -6.99 11.11
C ARG A 97 -9.86 -7.15 10.31
N GLU A 98 -10.00 -7.27 9.00
CA GLU A 98 -8.87 -7.41 8.07
C GLU A 98 -8.70 -6.15 7.23
N ALA A 99 -7.45 -5.73 7.04
CA ALA A 99 -7.09 -4.78 6.00
C ALA A 99 -6.73 -5.60 4.76
N VAL A 100 -7.50 -5.42 3.69
CA VAL A 100 -7.29 -6.08 2.39
C VAL A 100 -6.53 -5.11 1.52
N VAL A 101 -5.32 -5.49 1.09
CA VAL A 101 -4.47 -4.66 0.25
C VAL A 101 -4.28 -5.33 -1.11
N THR A 102 -4.57 -4.60 -2.17
CA THR A 102 -4.40 -5.05 -3.55
C THR A 102 -3.27 -4.25 -4.19
N HIS A 103 -2.19 -4.94 -4.54
CA HIS A 103 -1.10 -4.35 -5.32
C HIS A 103 -1.46 -4.38 -6.79
N LYS A 104 -1.17 -3.28 -7.49
CA LYS A 104 -1.45 -3.15 -8.92
C LYS A 104 -0.26 -2.50 -9.61
N ALA A 105 0.01 -2.97 -10.82
CA ALA A 105 1.01 -2.39 -11.70
C ALA A 105 0.48 -2.34 -13.13
N ALA A 106 0.95 -1.36 -13.89
CA ALA A 106 0.86 -1.31 -15.34
C ALA A 106 2.25 -0.99 -15.91
N ILE A 107 2.47 -1.41 -17.15
CA ILE A 107 3.73 -1.26 -17.85
C ILE A 107 3.50 -0.58 -19.20
N SER A 108 4.51 0.17 -19.62
CA SER A 108 4.66 0.75 -20.94
C SER A 108 5.41 -0.17 -21.89
N GLU A 109 5.33 0.12 -23.18
CA GLU A 109 6.10 -0.59 -24.22
C GLU A 109 7.62 -0.40 -24.07
N THR A 110 8.05 0.59 -23.30
CA THR A 110 9.47 0.86 -22.99
C THR A 110 9.97 0.15 -21.73
N THR A 111 9.09 -0.56 -21.01
CA THR A 111 9.49 -1.32 -19.83
C THR A 111 10.48 -2.42 -20.21
N LEU A 112 11.62 -2.46 -19.52
CA LEU A 112 12.66 -3.44 -19.82
C LEU A 112 12.25 -4.84 -19.36
N SER A 113 12.59 -5.88 -20.13
CA SER A 113 12.32 -7.25 -19.71
C SER A 113 13.25 -7.67 -18.56
N GLY A 114 12.71 -8.46 -17.63
CA GLY A 114 13.45 -9.05 -16.52
C GLY A 114 12.64 -9.05 -15.24
N ASP A 115 13.30 -9.42 -14.15
CA ASP A 115 12.64 -9.54 -12.85
C ASP A 115 12.58 -8.19 -12.13
N TYR A 116 11.37 -7.85 -11.69
CA TYR A 116 11.09 -6.69 -10.85
C TYR A 116 10.72 -7.18 -9.47
N SER A 117 11.33 -6.59 -8.45
CA SER A 117 11.10 -6.93 -7.06
C SER A 117 10.91 -5.68 -6.22
N ASP A 118 10.16 -5.83 -5.15
CA ASP A 118 9.94 -4.77 -4.18
C ASP A 118 9.64 -5.37 -2.80
N THR A 119 9.93 -4.62 -1.73
CA THR A 119 9.65 -4.97 -0.34
C THR A 119 8.74 -3.94 0.27
N ILE A 120 7.49 -4.32 0.51
CA ILE A 120 6.50 -3.47 1.19
C ILE A 120 6.40 -3.86 2.66
N THR A 121 6.55 -2.87 3.54
CA THR A 121 6.44 -3.06 4.99
C THR A 121 5.13 -2.48 5.50
N TYR A 122 4.38 -3.29 6.23
CA TYR A 122 3.19 -2.87 6.97
C TYR A 122 3.48 -2.89 8.46
N GLU A 123 3.18 -1.79 9.14
CA GLU A 123 3.46 -1.63 10.58
C GLU A 123 2.21 -1.18 11.31
N CYS A 124 1.78 -1.93 12.32
CA CYS A 124 0.62 -1.58 13.13
C CYS A 124 1.08 -1.13 14.51
N VAL A 125 0.66 0.06 14.91
CA VAL A 125 1.03 0.68 16.19
C VAL A 125 -0.23 1.04 16.97
N VAL A 126 -0.25 0.76 18.27
CA VAL A 126 -1.33 1.20 19.17
C VAL A 126 -1.28 2.72 19.29
N ASN A 127 -2.43 3.40 19.23
CA ASN A 127 -2.45 4.85 19.42
C ASN A 127 -2.13 5.18 20.88
N LEU A 128 -1.31 6.21 21.11
CA LEU A 128 -1.01 6.74 22.44
C LEU A 128 -2.08 7.74 22.89
#